data_AF-A0A7L4Y621-F1
#
_entry.id   AF-A0A7L4Y621-F1
#
_cell.length_a   1.000
_cell.length_b   1.000
_cell.length_c   1.000
_cell.angle_alpha   90.00
_cell.angle_beta   90.00
_cell.angle_gamma   90.00
#
_symmetry.space_group_name_H-M   'P 1'
#
loop_
_entity.id
_entity.type
_entity.pdbx_description
1 polymer ?
#
loop_
_entity_poly.entity_id
_entity_poly.type
_entity_poly.pdbx_seq_one_letter_code
_entity_poly.pdbx_strand_id
1 'polypeptide(L)'
;MSGTIRTEGGRGRLGSVLSGLVVAVGCVLFLGGFAWGAVLYQPYSVPTDSMTPTLDVGSKVLAQRIDGDEVRRGDIVVFKDPLWGGVPTVKRVVGVGGDTVACCDAEGRLTVNGKPVEEPYLRPGAPASGQKFSATVPEGNLFLLGDERHNSLDSRVHLQEAGQGSVPRSAVTARVDAVAWPDNRVVERPAGFAALPGGTSRPGPVEQLFYAIVAGCVLILAGAAYGPVARTVGGRTGTSGTTGRRSVNA
;
A
#
# COMPACT_ATOMS: atom_id res chain seq x y z
N MET A 1 55.63 -1.06 -44.54
CA MET A 1 55.62 -1.51 -43.13
C MET A 1 54.37 -0.94 -42.47
N SER A 2 53.68 -1.79 -41.72
CA SER A 2 52.30 -1.66 -41.24
C SER A 2 51.95 -0.38 -40.49
N GLY A 3 50.84 0.24 -40.88
CA GLY A 3 50.08 1.13 -40.00
C GLY A 3 49.29 0.28 -38.99
N THR A 4 49.63 0.41 -37.71
CA THR A 4 48.85 -0.18 -36.61
C THR A 4 47.62 0.68 -36.34
N ILE A 5 46.45 0.17 -36.75
CA ILE A 5 45.15 0.71 -36.36
C ILE A 5 45.02 0.54 -34.83
N ARG A 6 45.02 1.66 -34.11
CA ARG A 6 44.87 1.70 -32.66
C ARG A 6 43.37 1.55 -32.32
N THR A 7 42.91 0.33 -32.13
CA THR A 7 41.56 0.03 -31.61
C THR A 7 41.52 0.17 -30.08
N GLU A 8 41.55 1.41 -29.56
CA GLU A 8 41.35 1.69 -28.13
C GLU A 8 40.00 2.39 -27.81
N GLY A 9 39.12 2.59 -28.81
CA GLY A 9 37.89 3.38 -28.65
C GLY A 9 36.59 2.61 -28.29
N GLY A 10 36.60 1.27 -28.27
CA GLY A 10 35.35 0.48 -28.21
C GLY A 10 34.76 0.32 -26.80
N ARG A 11 35.60 0.18 -25.77
CA ARG A 11 35.15 -0.16 -24.39
C ARG A 11 34.51 1.01 -23.65
N GLY A 12 34.99 2.24 -23.86
CA GLY A 12 34.46 3.44 -23.17
C GLY A 12 33.09 3.90 -23.66
N ARG A 13 32.82 3.78 -24.97
CA ARG A 13 31.55 4.18 -25.58
C ARG A 13 30.42 3.18 -25.28
N LEU A 14 30.73 1.89 -25.21
CA LEU A 14 29.73 0.88 -24.83
C LEU A 14 29.31 1.03 -23.36
N GLY A 15 30.27 1.29 -22.47
CA GLY A 15 30.01 1.51 -21.04
C GLY A 15 29.15 2.74 -20.77
N SER A 16 29.38 3.85 -21.48
CA SER A 16 28.55 5.06 -21.33
C SER A 16 27.13 4.88 -21.86
N VAL A 17 26.94 4.16 -22.97
CA VAL A 17 25.61 3.84 -23.50
C VAL A 17 24.84 2.92 -22.54
N LEU A 18 25.48 1.88 -22.00
CA LEU A 18 24.86 0.98 -21.02
C LEU A 18 24.49 1.70 -19.72
N SER A 19 25.37 2.56 -19.21
CA SER A 19 25.09 3.43 -18.05
C SER A 19 23.88 4.34 -18.33
N GLY A 20 23.81 4.96 -19.52
CA GLY A 20 22.66 5.78 -19.92
C GLY A 20 21.34 4.99 -19.98
N LEU A 21 21.36 3.77 -20.51
CA LEU A 21 20.18 2.90 -20.55
C LEU A 21 19.73 2.50 -19.14
N VAL A 22 20.67 2.19 -18.24
CA VAL A 22 20.36 1.87 -16.83
C VAL A 22 19.68 3.06 -16.13
N VAL A 23 20.20 4.28 -16.33
CA VAL A 23 19.57 5.49 -15.79
C VAL A 23 18.17 5.69 -16.39
N ALA A 24 18.01 5.50 -17.70
CA ALA A 24 16.72 5.67 -18.37
C ALA A 24 15.66 4.68 -17.82
N VAL A 25 16.01 3.40 -17.67
CA VAL A 25 15.13 2.40 -17.04
C VAL A 25 14.82 2.79 -15.60
N GLY A 26 15.82 3.24 -14.85
CA GLY A 26 15.64 3.72 -13.49
C GLY A 26 14.65 4.89 -13.39
N CYS A 27 14.76 5.87 -14.29
CA CYS A 27 13.82 6.99 -14.39
C CYS A 27 12.40 6.53 -14.72
N VAL A 28 12.22 5.58 -15.65
CA VAL A 28 10.90 5.04 -15.99
C VAL A 28 10.26 4.35 -14.79
N LEU A 29 11.01 3.53 -14.06
CA LEU A 29 10.49 2.84 -12.87
C LEU A 29 10.18 3.83 -11.74
N PHE A 30 11.07 4.78 -11.47
CA PHE A 30 10.88 5.78 -10.41
C PHE A 30 9.72 6.73 -10.71
N LEU A 31 9.77 7.44 -11.84
CA LEU A 31 8.76 8.44 -12.20
C LEU A 31 7.44 7.76 -12.56
N GLY A 32 7.47 6.63 -13.27
CA GLY A 32 6.28 5.86 -13.62
C GLY A 32 5.61 5.29 -12.37
N GLY A 33 6.37 4.66 -11.47
CA GLY A 33 5.86 4.15 -10.20
C GLY A 33 5.28 5.26 -9.32
N PHE A 34 6.00 6.39 -9.17
CA PHE A 34 5.52 7.51 -8.38
C PHE A 34 4.26 8.15 -8.97
N ALA A 35 4.24 8.43 -10.27
CA ALA A 35 3.09 9.03 -10.95
C ALA A 35 1.87 8.10 -10.92
N TRP A 36 2.07 6.80 -11.19
CA TRP A 36 0.99 5.81 -11.13
C TRP A 36 0.45 5.66 -9.70
N GLY A 37 1.34 5.62 -8.71
CA GLY A 37 0.96 5.61 -7.30
C GLY A 37 0.16 6.85 -6.89
N ALA A 38 0.56 8.04 -7.33
CA ALA A 38 -0.16 9.29 -7.03
C ALA A 38 -1.56 9.35 -7.67
N VAL A 39 -1.76 8.68 -8.81
CA VAL A 39 -3.09 8.54 -9.43
C VAL A 39 -3.95 7.54 -8.65
N LEU A 40 -3.39 6.38 -8.31
CA LEU A 40 -4.12 5.30 -7.65
C LEU A 40 -4.40 5.54 -6.17
N TYR A 41 -3.53 6.24 -5.46
CA TYR A 41 -3.58 6.36 -4.00
C TYR A 41 -3.78 7.80 -3.55
N GLN A 42 -4.60 7.96 -2.51
CA GLN A 42 -4.76 9.22 -1.80
C GLN A 42 -4.33 9.04 -0.34
N PRO A 43 -3.46 9.94 0.20
CA PRO A 43 -3.12 9.93 1.61
C PRO A 43 -4.26 10.51 2.44
N TYR A 44 -4.54 9.89 3.59
CA TYR A 44 -5.48 10.40 4.60
C TYR A 44 -4.81 10.45 5.97
N SER A 45 -5.20 11.42 6.80
CA SER A 45 -4.85 11.43 8.23
C SER A 45 -6.01 10.87 9.03
N VAL A 46 -5.75 9.93 9.93
CA VAL A 46 -6.78 9.34 10.81
C VAL A 46 -7.03 10.28 12.00
N PRO A 47 -8.22 10.88 12.14
CA PRO A 47 -8.46 11.91 13.15
C PRO A 47 -9.01 11.37 14.47
N THR A 48 -9.53 10.14 14.50
CA THR A 48 -10.21 9.55 15.65
C THR A 48 -9.66 8.16 15.99
N ASP A 49 -9.95 7.69 17.20
CA ASP A 49 -9.55 6.39 17.74
C ASP A 49 -10.49 5.25 17.30
N SER A 50 -11.53 5.53 16.51
CA SER A 50 -12.55 4.55 16.12
C SER A 50 -12.02 3.31 15.38
N MET A 51 -10.80 3.37 14.88
CA MET A 51 -10.13 2.28 14.17
C MET A 51 -8.93 1.70 14.93
N THR A 52 -8.65 2.14 16.16
CA THR A 52 -7.62 1.56 17.03
C THR A 52 -8.02 0.12 17.41
N PRO A 53 -7.08 -0.85 17.46
CA PRO A 53 -5.63 -0.72 17.27
C PRO A 53 -5.15 -0.79 15.81
N THR A 54 -6.05 -1.03 14.85
CA THR A 54 -5.62 -1.19 13.46
C THR A 54 -5.11 0.11 12.86
N LEU A 55 -5.74 1.24 13.14
CA LEU A 55 -5.30 2.57 12.69
C LEU A 55 -5.33 3.52 13.88
N ASP A 56 -4.16 3.97 14.31
CA ASP A 56 -4.04 4.91 15.43
C ASP A 56 -4.32 6.35 15.01
N VAL A 57 -4.74 7.15 16.00
CA VAL A 57 -4.92 8.60 15.85
C VAL A 57 -3.64 9.24 15.30
N GLY A 58 -3.77 10.07 14.28
CA GLY A 58 -2.67 10.78 13.62
C GLY A 58 -1.96 10.00 12.52
N SER A 59 -2.21 8.69 12.40
CA SER A 59 -1.63 7.83 11.36
C SER A 59 -1.89 8.40 9.96
N LYS A 60 -0.91 8.22 9.06
CA LYS A 60 -1.06 8.56 7.64
C LYS A 60 -1.32 7.27 6.89
N VAL A 61 -2.49 7.14 6.30
CA VAL A 61 -2.88 5.95 5.56
C VAL A 61 -2.89 6.22 4.07
N LEU A 62 -2.50 5.22 3.28
CA LEU A 62 -2.64 5.23 1.83
C LEU A 62 -3.90 4.44 1.48
N ALA A 63 -4.87 5.15 0.91
CA ALA A 63 -6.11 4.56 0.46
C ALA A 63 -6.15 4.54 -1.08
N GLN A 64 -6.32 3.34 -1.64
CA GLN A 64 -6.48 3.13 -3.07
C GLN A 64 -7.85 3.68 -3.50
N ARG A 65 -7.87 4.52 -4.54
CA ARG A 65 -9.09 4.93 -5.22
C ARG A 65 -9.70 3.70 -5.90
N ILE A 66 -10.85 3.27 -5.41
CA ILE A 66 -11.63 2.16 -5.96
C ILE A 66 -13.11 2.47 -5.81
N ASP A 67 -13.92 1.81 -6.62
CA ASP A 67 -15.37 1.85 -6.50
C ASP A 67 -15.87 0.83 -5.48
N GLY A 68 -17.09 1.05 -4.98
CA GLY A 68 -17.72 0.17 -4.02
C GLY A 68 -17.84 -1.28 -4.49
N ASP A 69 -17.87 -1.56 -5.80
CA ASP A 69 -18.00 -2.92 -6.36
C ASP A 69 -16.77 -3.80 -6.13
N GLU A 70 -15.61 -3.21 -5.88
CA GLU A 70 -14.37 -3.94 -5.57
C GLU A 70 -14.24 -4.26 -4.07
N VAL A 71 -15.06 -3.62 -3.23
CA VAL A 71 -15.04 -3.78 -1.77
C VAL A 71 -15.53 -5.15 -1.34
N ARG A 72 -14.83 -5.77 -0.40
CA ARG A 72 -15.21 -7.05 0.21
C ARG A 72 -15.21 -6.94 1.74
N ARG A 73 -15.76 -7.96 2.42
CA ARG A 73 -15.70 -8.03 3.88
C ARG A 73 -14.24 -8.05 4.33
N GLY A 74 -13.98 -7.40 5.47
CA GLY A 74 -12.64 -7.18 6.01
C GLY A 74 -11.91 -5.97 5.46
N ASP A 75 -12.37 -5.35 4.37
CA ASP A 75 -11.78 -4.12 3.86
C ASP A 75 -11.99 -2.95 4.84
N ILE A 76 -11.00 -2.07 4.93
CA ILE A 76 -11.18 -0.75 5.56
C ILE A 76 -11.43 0.24 4.45
N VAL A 77 -12.54 0.96 4.50
CA VAL A 77 -12.97 1.88 3.45
C VAL A 77 -13.05 3.30 3.96
N VAL A 78 -12.77 4.24 3.06
CA VAL A 78 -13.08 5.66 3.21
C VAL A 78 -14.36 5.94 2.45
N PHE A 79 -15.41 6.41 3.14
CA PHE A 79 -16.71 6.70 2.55
C PHE A 79 -17.21 8.08 2.97
N LYS A 80 -18.19 8.62 2.23
CA LYS A 80 -18.87 9.87 2.54
C LYS A 80 -20.37 9.65 2.41
N ASP A 81 -21.07 9.71 3.54
CA ASP A 81 -22.52 9.52 3.58
C ASP A 81 -23.19 10.69 4.33
N PRO A 82 -24.25 11.31 3.78
CA PRO A 82 -24.95 12.41 4.44
C PRO A 82 -25.53 12.06 5.82
N LEU A 83 -25.99 10.83 6.03
CA LEU A 83 -26.49 10.36 7.34
C LEU A 83 -25.36 10.33 8.39
N TRP A 84 -24.12 10.27 7.92
CA TRP A 84 -22.89 10.27 8.72
C TRP A 84 -22.19 11.64 8.73
N GLY A 85 -22.91 12.71 8.42
CA GLY A 85 -22.40 14.09 8.42
C GLY A 85 -21.65 14.49 7.15
N GLY A 86 -21.60 13.64 6.11
CA GLY A 86 -21.08 13.99 4.78
C GLY A 86 -19.55 14.19 4.72
N VAL A 87 -18.82 13.84 5.77
CA VAL A 87 -17.35 13.94 5.84
C VAL A 87 -16.68 12.59 5.59
N PRO A 88 -15.45 12.55 5.05
CA PRO A 88 -14.72 11.30 4.86
C PRO A 88 -14.58 10.56 6.19
N THR A 89 -15.13 9.36 6.24
CA THR A 89 -15.13 8.49 7.43
C THR A 89 -14.47 7.16 7.09
N VAL A 90 -13.73 6.62 8.05
CA VAL A 90 -13.00 5.35 7.90
C VAL A 90 -13.62 4.30 8.82
N LYS A 91 -14.01 3.16 8.26
CA LYS A 91 -14.56 1.99 8.98
C LYS A 91 -14.21 0.69 8.27
N ARG A 92 -14.33 -0.43 8.98
CA ARG A 92 -14.18 -1.78 8.42
C ARG A 92 -15.51 -2.32 7.94
N VAL A 93 -15.52 -2.91 6.75
CA VAL A 93 -16.65 -3.64 6.19
C VAL A 93 -16.77 -4.99 6.87
N VAL A 94 -17.86 -5.22 7.59
CA VAL A 94 -18.13 -6.52 8.23
C VAL A 94 -19.27 -7.28 7.56
N GLY A 95 -20.14 -6.59 6.82
CA GLY A 95 -21.19 -7.18 6.02
C GLY A 95 -21.37 -6.48 4.68
N VAL A 96 -21.86 -7.21 3.69
CA VAL A 96 -22.23 -6.73 2.35
C VAL A 96 -23.68 -7.11 2.07
N GLY A 97 -24.27 -6.56 0.99
CA GLY A 97 -25.64 -6.87 0.58
C GLY A 97 -26.02 -8.35 0.69
N GLY A 98 -27.18 -8.60 1.29
CA GLY A 98 -27.72 -9.92 1.59
C GLY A 98 -27.29 -10.50 2.94
N ASP A 99 -26.27 -9.95 3.60
CA ASP A 99 -25.85 -10.47 4.89
C ASP A 99 -26.82 -10.15 6.02
N THR A 100 -26.96 -11.07 6.96
CA THR A 100 -27.39 -10.77 8.32
C THR A 100 -26.18 -10.68 9.22
N VAL A 101 -25.89 -9.47 9.72
CA VAL A 101 -24.83 -9.21 10.70
C VAL A 101 -25.48 -9.11 12.07
N ALA A 102 -24.99 -9.90 13.04
CA ALA A 102 -25.52 -9.88 14.38
C ALA A 102 -24.41 -9.99 15.42
N CYS A 103 -24.60 -9.29 16.54
CA CYS A 103 -23.73 -9.45 17.70
C CYS A 103 -24.55 -9.79 18.95
N CYS A 104 -24.16 -10.78 19.75
CA CYS A 104 -22.97 -11.64 19.59
C CYS A 104 -23.33 -13.10 19.90
N ASP A 105 -22.48 -14.05 19.46
CA ASP A 105 -22.58 -15.44 19.90
C ASP A 105 -22.23 -15.59 21.39
N ALA A 106 -22.24 -16.83 21.90
CA ALA A 106 -21.97 -17.10 23.31
C ALA A 106 -20.53 -16.71 23.74
N GLU A 107 -19.59 -16.68 22.80
CA GLU A 107 -18.20 -16.27 23.03
C GLU A 107 -17.99 -14.76 22.78
N GLY A 108 -19.05 -14.01 22.49
CA GLY A 108 -18.96 -12.57 22.24
C GLY A 108 -18.47 -12.20 20.85
N ARG A 109 -18.44 -13.13 19.89
CA ARG A 109 -18.01 -12.86 18.51
C ARG A 109 -19.15 -12.30 17.65
N LEU A 110 -18.77 -11.50 16.66
CA LEU A 110 -19.69 -11.10 15.60
C LEU A 110 -20.09 -12.33 14.78
N THR A 111 -21.34 -12.39 14.36
CA THR A 111 -21.81 -13.40 13.41
C THR A 111 -22.23 -12.75 12.10
N VAL A 112 -21.88 -13.41 11.00
CA VAL A 112 -22.34 -13.07 9.64
C VAL A 112 -23.06 -14.28 9.09
N ASN A 113 -24.35 -14.15 8.81
CA ASN A 113 -25.24 -15.25 8.41
C ASN A 113 -25.19 -16.42 9.39
N GLY A 114 -25.17 -16.10 10.70
CA GLY A 114 -25.09 -17.08 11.79
C GLY A 114 -23.71 -17.74 11.96
N LYS A 115 -22.73 -17.45 11.10
CA LYS A 115 -21.36 -17.96 11.25
C LYS A 115 -20.53 -17.00 12.08
N PRO A 116 -19.85 -17.46 13.15
CA PRO A 116 -18.96 -16.61 13.92
C PRO A 116 -17.77 -16.17 13.07
N VAL A 117 -17.38 -14.91 13.21
CA VAL A 117 -16.24 -14.31 12.53
C VAL A 117 -15.10 -14.14 13.53
N GLU A 118 -13.90 -14.57 13.13
CA GLU A 118 -12.68 -14.28 13.87
C GLU A 118 -12.19 -12.87 13.55
N GLU A 119 -12.02 -12.05 14.58
CA GLU A 119 -11.67 -10.64 14.45
C GLU A 119 -10.36 -10.33 15.18
N PRO A 120 -9.20 -10.81 14.68
CA PRO A 120 -7.91 -10.72 15.39
C PRO A 120 -7.40 -9.29 15.57
N TYR A 121 -8.01 -8.33 14.86
CA TYR A 121 -7.72 -6.89 14.97
C TYR A 121 -8.40 -6.23 16.18
N LEU A 122 -9.30 -6.92 16.89
CA LEU A 122 -9.94 -6.37 18.08
C LEU A 122 -9.05 -6.52 19.31
N ARG A 123 -9.26 -5.66 20.31
CA ARG A 123 -8.64 -5.84 21.62
C ARG A 123 -9.12 -7.15 22.24
N PRO A 124 -8.22 -7.97 22.79
CA PRO A 124 -8.59 -9.26 23.38
C PRO A 124 -9.48 -9.08 24.60
N GLY A 125 -10.41 -10.03 24.79
CA GLY A 125 -11.23 -10.13 26.01
C GLY A 125 -12.49 -9.26 26.02
N ALA A 126 -12.79 -8.51 24.96
CA ALA A 126 -14.03 -7.77 24.84
C ALA A 126 -14.93 -8.36 23.73
N PRO A 127 -16.27 -8.31 23.87
CA PRO A 127 -17.16 -8.74 22.81
C PRO A 127 -17.02 -7.83 21.60
N ALA A 128 -17.39 -8.38 20.44
CA ALA A 128 -17.45 -7.67 19.17
C ALA A 128 -18.43 -6.48 19.19
N SER A 129 -19.30 -6.35 20.20
CA SER A 129 -20.12 -5.15 20.42
C SER A 129 -20.54 -5.07 21.89
N GLY A 130 -20.57 -3.87 22.44
CA GLY A 130 -21.13 -3.60 23.77
C GLY A 130 -22.67 -3.65 23.82
N GLN A 131 -23.34 -3.72 22.67
CA GLN A 131 -24.79 -3.84 22.55
C GLN A 131 -25.19 -5.00 21.64
N LYS A 132 -26.32 -5.64 21.95
CA LYS A 132 -26.93 -6.65 21.08
C LYS A 132 -27.57 -5.98 19.87
N PHE A 133 -27.37 -6.55 18.70
CA PHE A 133 -28.05 -6.11 17.47
C PHE A 133 -28.15 -7.25 16.46
N SER A 134 -29.07 -7.08 15.51
CA SER A 134 -29.14 -7.85 14.27
C SER A 134 -29.59 -6.91 13.17
N ALA A 135 -28.89 -6.92 12.04
CA ALA A 135 -29.20 -6.10 10.89
C ALA A 135 -29.07 -6.94 9.62
N THR A 136 -30.05 -6.81 8.72
CA THR A 136 -29.93 -7.36 7.35
C THR A 136 -29.46 -6.27 6.42
N VAL A 137 -28.32 -6.48 5.76
CA VAL A 137 -27.69 -5.52 4.87
C VAL A 137 -28.45 -5.51 3.54
N PRO A 138 -29.05 -4.38 3.14
CA PRO A 138 -29.70 -4.27 1.84
C PRO A 138 -28.72 -4.51 0.69
N GLU A 139 -29.24 -5.02 -0.43
CA GLU A 139 -28.46 -5.13 -1.67
C GLU A 139 -27.85 -3.78 -2.06
N GLY A 140 -26.61 -3.80 -2.55
CA GLY A 140 -25.87 -2.57 -2.89
C GLY A 140 -25.34 -1.78 -1.70
N ASN A 141 -25.52 -2.25 -0.45
CA ASN A 141 -25.01 -1.59 0.75
C ASN A 141 -23.93 -2.42 1.48
N LEU A 142 -23.30 -1.77 2.47
CA LEU A 142 -22.24 -2.29 3.33
C LEU A 142 -22.63 -2.04 4.80
N PHE A 143 -22.28 -2.96 5.69
CA PHE A 143 -22.37 -2.75 7.13
C PHE A 143 -20.96 -2.52 7.68
N LEU A 144 -20.76 -1.37 8.31
CA LEU A 144 -19.45 -0.84 8.65
C LEU A 144 -19.29 -0.72 10.16
N LEU A 145 -18.21 -1.27 10.72
CA LEU A 145 -17.87 -1.16 12.13
C LEU A 145 -16.51 -0.51 12.31
N GLY A 146 -16.34 0.20 13.42
CA GLY A 146 -15.00 0.56 13.88
C GLY A 146 -14.29 -0.65 14.51
N ASP A 147 -12.97 -0.65 14.47
CA ASP A 147 -12.18 -1.66 15.18
C ASP A 147 -12.15 -1.36 16.70
N GLU A 148 -12.31 -0.09 17.09
CA GLU A 148 -12.58 0.27 18.49
C GLU A 148 -14.08 0.17 18.77
N ARG A 149 -14.52 -1.02 19.20
CA ARG A 149 -15.95 -1.36 19.32
C ARG A 149 -16.72 -0.54 20.35
N HIS A 150 -16.06 0.06 21.33
CA HIS A 150 -16.76 0.78 22.40
C HIS A 150 -16.95 2.27 22.09
N ASN A 151 -16.02 2.89 21.37
CA ASN A 151 -16.04 4.33 21.09
C ASN A 151 -16.40 4.69 19.65
N SER A 152 -16.48 3.70 18.75
CA SER A 152 -16.80 3.95 17.35
C SER A 152 -18.29 4.26 17.15
N LEU A 153 -18.58 5.48 16.67
CA LEU A 153 -19.83 5.79 16.00
C LEU A 153 -19.82 5.13 14.61
N ASP A 154 -20.55 4.03 14.48
CA ASP A 154 -20.60 3.21 13.27
C ASP A 154 -22.02 2.71 12.95
N SER A 155 -22.18 1.71 12.07
CA SER A 155 -23.51 1.26 11.62
C SER A 155 -24.46 0.93 12.78
N ARG A 156 -23.92 0.58 13.96
CA ARG A 156 -24.70 0.27 15.16
C ARG A 156 -25.49 1.47 15.73
N VAL A 157 -25.10 2.70 15.46
CA VAL A 157 -25.83 3.90 15.94
C VAL A 157 -26.94 4.33 14.99
N HIS A 158 -26.97 3.76 13.79
CA HIS A 158 -27.91 4.08 12.70
C HIS A 158 -28.93 2.94 12.45
N LEU A 159 -29.05 1.98 13.38
CA LEU A 159 -29.86 0.77 13.20
C LEU A 159 -31.37 1.05 13.03
N GLN A 160 -31.87 2.16 13.57
CA GLN A 160 -33.28 2.55 13.46
C GLN A 160 -33.61 3.27 12.14
N GLU A 161 -32.60 3.57 11.31
CA GLU A 161 -32.79 4.20 10.01
C GLU A 161 -33.21 3.17 8.95
N ALA A 162 -33.75 3.63 7.81
CA ALA A 162 -34.26 2.76 6.76
C ALA A 162 -33.23 1.75 6.23
N GLY A 163 -31.94 2.12 6.26
CA GLY A 163 -30.84 1.24 5.85
C GLY A 163 -30.35 0.27 6.94
N GLN A 164 -30.94 0.25 8.15
CA GLN A 164 -30.45 -0.51 9.31
C GLN A 164 -28.95 -0.29 9.56
N GLY A 165 -28.54 0.98 9.49
CA GLY A 165 -27.15 1.41 9.64
C GLY A 165 -26.21 1.08 8.48
N SER A 166 -26.73 0.50 7.39
CA SER A 166 -25.92 0.23 6.21
C SER A 166 -25.61 1.50 5.40
N VAL A 167 -24.48 1.46 4.69
CA VAL A 167 -23.96 2.54 3.86
C VAL A 167 -23.95 2.09 2.40
N PRO A 168 -24.43 2.89 1.44
CA PRO A 168 -24.39 2.53 0.02
C PRO A 168 -22.96 2.27 -0.45
N ARG A 169 -22.76 1.25 -1.29
CA ARG A 169 -21.45 0.98 -1.92
C ARG A 169 -20.95 2.18 -2.72
N SER A 170 -21.86 2.93 -3.33
CA SER A 170 -21.56 4.17 -4.08
C SER A 170 -21.04 5.31 -3.21
N ALA A 171 -21.19 5.23 -1.88
CA ALA A 171 -20.62 6.21 -0.96
C ALA A 171 -19.12 5.97 -0.68
N VAL A 172 -18.59 4.81 -1.07
CA VAL A 172 -17.16 4.49 -0.94
C VAL A 172 -16.35 5.29 -1.94
N THR A 173 -15.24 5.86 -1.47
CA THR A 173 -14.34 6.67 -2.28
C THR A 173 -12.92 6.09 -2.37
N ALA A 174 -12.54 5.26 -1.41
CA ALA A 174 -11.25 4.58 -1.38
C ALA A 174 -11.24 3.39 -0.41
N ARG A 175 -10.24 2.53 -0.54
CA ARG A 175 -9.94 1.43 0.39
C ARG A 175 -8.54 1.59 0.96
N VAL A 176 -8.41 1.51 2.28
CA VAL A 176 -7.13 1.59 2.96
C VAL A 176 -6.34 0.30 2.75
N ASP A 177 -5.14 0.44 2.20
CA ASP A 177 -4.23 -0.68 1.92
C ASP A 177 -2.92 -0.59 2.72
N ALA A 178 -2.52 0.59 3.20
CA ALA A 178 -1.29 0.74 3.97
C ALA A 178 -1.34 1.89 4.98
N VAL A 179 -0.53 1.76 6.02
CA VAL A 179 -0.16 2.84 6.95
C VAL A 179 1.23 3.32 6.55
N ALA A 180 1.32 4.52 5.97
CA ALA A 180 2.58 5.15 5.55
C ALA A 180 3.30 5.86 6.71
N TRP A 181 2.64 6.07 7.85
CA TRP A 181 3.26 6.60 9.07
C TRP A 181 2.39 6.23 10.28
N PRO A 182 2.97 5.73 11.39
CA PRO A 182 4.41 5.74 11.74
C PRO A 182 5.22 4.50 11.34
N ASP A 183 4.57 3.38 10.99
CA ASP A 183 5.20 2.05 10.98
C ASP A 183 5.38 1.45 9.57
N ASN A 184 4.94 2.12 8.51
CA ASN A 184 5.16 1.71 7.11
C ASN A 184 4.73 0.26 6.81
N ARG A 185 3.49 -0.09 7.15
CA ARG A 185 2.97 -1.45 6.94
C ARG A 185 1.79 -1.52 5.99
N VAL A 186 1.65 -2.66 5.33
CA VAL A 186 0.44 -3.03 4.59
C VAL A 186 -0.65 -3.44 5.58
N VAL A 187 -1.89 -3.06 5.28
CA VAL A 187 -3.06 -3.48 6.04
C VAL A 187 -3.52 -4.84 5.53
N GLU A 188 -3.37 -5.87 6.36
CA GLU A 188 -3.78 -7.22 6.03
C GLU A 188 -5.30 -7.39 6.01
N ARG A 189 -5.77 -8.34 5.18
CA ARG A 189 -7.18 -8.74 5.17
C ARG A 189 -7.42 -9.81 6.24
N PRO A 190 -8.33 -9.59 7.19
CA PRO A 190 -8.53 -10.55 8.28
C PRO A 190 -9.03 -11.90 7.76
N ALA A 191 -8.37 -12.99 8.18
CA ALA A 191 -8.68 -14.34 7.74
C ALA A 191 -10.11 -14.79 8.09
N GLY A 192 -10.69 -14.26 9.18
CA GLY A 192 -12.06 -14.56 9.59
C GLY A 192 -13.12 -14.25 8.52
N PHE A 193 -12.85 -13.29 7.63
CA PHE A 193 -13.74 -12.98 6.51
C PHE A 193 -13.43 -13.82 5.24
N ALA A 194 -12.22 -14.36 5.10
CA ALA A 194 -11.82 -15.12 3.92
C ALA A 194 -12.60 -16.43 3.78
N ALA A 195 -13.04 -17.01 4.90
CA ALA A 195 -13.84 -18.23 4.93
C ALA A 195 -15.33 -18.01 4.59
N LEU A 196 -15.80 -16.76 4.52
CA LEU A 196 -17.18 -16.44 4.17
C LEU A 196 -17.37 -16.41 2.63
N PRO A 197 -18.59 -16.68 2.12
CA PRO A 197 -18.87 -16.59 0.69
C PRO A 197 -18.48 -15.22 0.10
N GLY A 198 -17.76 -15.23 -1.01
CA GLY A 198 -17.21 -14.02 -1.64
C GLY A 198 -15.80 -13.61 -1.18
N GLY A 199 -15.28 -14.23 -0.11
CA GLY A 199 -13.90 -14.07 0.35
C GLY A 199 -13.50 -12.62 0.69
N THR A 200 -12.19 -12.38 0.69
CA THR A 200 -11.58 -11.06 0.90
C THR A 200 -11.09 -10.45 -0.42
N SER A 201 -10.90 -9.14 -0.43
CA SER A 201 -10.35 -8.43 -1.59
C SER A 201 -8.86 -8.75 -1.76
N ARG A 202 -8.34 -8.55 -2.99
CA ARG A 202 -6.90 -8.58 -3.24
C ARG A 202 -6.27 -7.27 -2.73
N PRO A 203 -5.08 -7.32 -2.10
CA PRO A 203 -4.30 -6.12 -1.81
C PRO A 203 -4.06 -5.31 -3.09
N GLY A 204 -4.12 -3.98 -2.97
CA GLY A 204 -3.74 -3.10 -4.08
C GLY A 204 -2.23 -3.11 -4.34
N PRO A 205 -1.77 -2.42 -5.40
CA PRO A 205 -0.39 -2.54 -5.88
C PRO A 205 0.65 -1.76 -5.05
N VAL A 206 0.37 -1.45 -3.77
CA VAL A 206 1.20 -0.55 -2.96
C VAL A 206 2.64 -1.07 -2.80
N GLU A 207 2.82 -2.37 -2.60
CA GLU A 207 4.16 -2.97 -2.49
C GLU A 207 4.89 -2.97 -3.84
N GLN A 208 4.19 -3.29 -4.93
CA GLN A 208 4.75 -3.29 -6.28
C GLN A 208 5.20 -1.89 -6.68
N LEU A 209 4.41 -0.87 -6.34
CA LEU A 209 4.76 0.54 -6.53
C LEU A 209 5.99 0.92 -5.71
N PHE A 210 6.04 0.53 -4.43
CA PHE A 210 7.21 0.76 -3.58
C PHE A 210 8.48 0.15 -4.17
N TYR A 211 8.43 -1.13 -4.57
CA TYR A 211 9.57 -1.81 -5.19
C TYR A 211 9.99 -1.17 -6.51
N ALA A 212 9.04 -0.76 -7.36
CA ALA A 212 9.35 -0.07 -8.61
C ALA A 212 10.08 1.26 -8.34
N ILE A 213 9.59 2.05 -7.38
CA ILE A 213 10.20 3.34 -7.01
C ILE A 213 11.61 3.14 -6.47
N VAL A 214 11.80 2.20 -5.52
CA VAL A 214 13.11 1.92 -4.91
C VAL A 214 14.09 1.35 -5.95
N ALA A 215 13.67 0.38 -6.76
CA ALA A 215 14.50 -0.16 -7.83
C ALA A 215 14.88 0.93 -8.84
N GLY A 216 13.95 1.82 -9.18
CA GLY A 216 14.19 2.99 -10.01
C GLY A 216 15.29 3.89 -9.44
N CYS A 217 15.18 4.27 -8.17
CA CYS A 217 16.20 5.04 -7.47
C CYS A 217 17.58 4.37 -7.51
N VAL A 218 17.64 3.07 -7.22
CA VAL A 218 18.90 2.30 -7.20
C VAL A 218 19.55 2.29 -8.58
N LEU A 219 18.78 2.06 -9.65
CA LEU A 219 19.30 2.07 -11.02
C LEU A 219 19.79 3.45 -11.45
N ILE A 220 19.08 4.53 -11.10
CA ILE A 220 19.52 5.90 -11.37
C ILE A 220 20.87 6.17 -10.71
N LEU A 221 21.01 5.85 -9.43
CA LEU A 221 22.25 6.08 -8.67
C LEU A 221 23.41 5.22 -9.21
N ALA A 222 23.18 3.93 -9.46
CA ALA A 222 24.19 3.02 -9.99
C ALA A 222 24.65 3.43 -11.40
N GLY A 223 23.70 3.81 -12.26
CA GLY A 223 23.98 4.29 -13.61
C GLY A 223 24.77 5.60 -13.60
N ALA A 224 24.39 6.57 -12.77
CA ALA A 224 25.07 7.86 -12.66
C ALA A 224 26.49 7.75 -12.06
N ALA A 225 26.71 6.85 -11.10
CA ALA A 225 28.01 6.63 -10.47
C ALA A 225 29.03 5.92 -11.39
N TYR A 226 28.58 5.27 -12.48
CA TYR A 226 29.46 4.53 -13.40
C TYR A 226 30.59 5.40 -13.98
N GLY A 227 30.28 6.63 -14.44
CA GLY A 227 31.26 7.52 -15.06
C GLY A 227 32.40 7.96 -14.13
N PRO A 228 32.11 8.44 -12.90
CA PRO A 228 33.12 8.74 -11.89
C PRO A 228 33.96 7.52 -11.47
N VAL A 229 33.32 6.36 -11.23
CA VAL A 229 34.02 5.14 -10.76
C VAL A 229 34.89 4.52 -11.85
N ALA A 230 34.42 4.49 -13.10
CA ALA A 230 35.22 3.98 -14.22
C ALA A 230 36.48 4.83 -14.47
N ARG A 231 36.42 6.15 -14.21
CA ARG A 231 37.56 7.07 -14.32
C ARG A 231 38.60 6.86 -13.22
N THR A 232 38.18 6.64 -11.98
CA THR A 232 39.11 6.43 -10.84
C THR A 232 39.76 5.04 -10.87
N VAL A 233 39.06 4.02 -11.34
CA VAL A 233 39.60 2.65 -11.49
C VAL A 233 40.50 2.52 -12.72
N GLY A 234 40.13 3.13 -13.86
CA GLY A 234 40.97 3.14 -15.07
C GLY A 234 42.25 3.97 -14.95
N GLY A 235 42.28 4.95 -14.05
CA GLY A 235 43.46 5.80 -13.82
C GLY A 235 44.61 5.13 -13.04
N ARG A 236 44.42 3.94 -12.45
CA ARG A 236 45.43 3.27 -11.61
C ARG A 236 46.34 2.27 -12.34
N THR A 237 46.17 2.05 -13.64
CA THR A 237 46.97 1.08 -14.43
C THR A 237 47.98 1.70 -15.40
N GLY A 238 48.21 3.02 -15.33
CA GLY A 238 49.04 3.76 -16.28
C GLY A 238 50.32 4.39 -15.72
N THR A 239 51.00 3.79 -14.74
CA THR A 239 52.36 4.23 -14.31
C THR A 239 53.19 3.05 -13.80
N SER A 240 53.70 2.20 -14.69
CA SER A 240 54.91 1.41 -14.41
C SER A 240 55.59 0.94 -15.70
N GLY A 241 56.90 1.24 -15.81
CA GLY A 241 57.82 0.80 -16.87
C GLY A 241 58.00 1.81 -18.02
N THR A 242 59.20 2.17 -18.50
CA THR A 242 60.50 1.47 -18.42
C THR A 242 61.61 2.43 -18.88
N THR A 243 62.64 2.62 -18.04
CA THR A 243 64.11 2.51 -18.34
C THR A 243 64.77 3.30 -19.49
N GLY A 244 65.97 3.87 -19.22
CA GLY A 244 66.98 3.94 -20.29
C GLY A 244 68.10 5.01 -20.20
N ARG A 245 69.09 4.78 -19.33
CA ARG A 245 70.55 4.89 -19.57
C ARG A 245 71.02 5.81 -20.73
N ARG A 246 71.78 6.86 -20.42
CA ARG A 246 72.80 7.43 -21.32
C ARG A 246 74.16 7.51 -20.63
N SER A 247 75.12 6.85 -21.25
CA SER A 247 76.54 6.77 -20.88
C SER A 247 77.38 7.45 -21.97
N VAL A 248 78.21 8.42 -21.53
CA VAL A 248 79.54 8.89 -22.02
C VAL A 248 79.74 9.50 -23.44
N ASN A 249 80.68 10.45 -23.45
CA ASN A 249 81.50 11.09 -24.52
C ASN A 249 80.97 12.46 -24.99
N ALA A 250 81.75 13.55 -25.00
CA ALA A 250 83.20 13.77 -24.92
C ALA A 250 83.55 14.99 -24.06
#